data_AF-A0A6N8A1N1-F1
#
_entry.id   AF-A0A6N8A1N1-F1
#
_cell.length_a   1.000
_cell.length_b   1.000
_cell.length_c   1.000
_cell.angle_alpha   90.00
_cell.angle_beta   90.00
_cell.angle_gamma   90.00
#
_symmetry.space_group_name_H-M   'P 1'
#
loop_
_entity.id
_entity.type
_entity.pdbx_description
1 polymer ?
#
loop_
_entity_poly.entity_id
_entity_poly.type
_entity_poly.pdbx_seq_one_letter_code
_entity_poly.pdbx_strand_id
1 'polypeptide(L)'
;MIEEQKSAFQSRVERINARAEEASKGTSRRSGDTIWHRLSYPISFIGAFLLGVGAVFLSRYIQFQMIGVPGDPKAGSQDLISIVLAMAAIFLISFLLNGRQKEFARTSALAMMATTFTFHNAVWAYPDSFEQVYGPDWVEMVKNQTEPSSIRLFSIVIAFN
;
A
#
# COMPACT_ATOMS: atom_id res chain seq x y z
N MET A 1 -21.20 54.59 46.03
CA MET A 1 -20.78 53.17 46.14
C MET A 1 -21.44 52.23 45.13
N ILE A 2 -22.72 52.39 44.77
CA ILE A 2 -23.42 51.45 43.86
C ILE A 2 -23.02 51.63 42.37
N GLU A 3 -22.80 52.87 41.92
CA GLU A 3 -22.35 53.20 40.55
C GLU A 3 -20.95 52.67 40.21
N GLU A 4 -20.04 52.74 41.18
CA GLU A 4 -18.65 52.32 41.02
C GLU A 4 -18.54 50.79 40.84
N GLN A 5 -19.39 50.03 41.54
CA GLN A 5 -19.46 48.57 41.38
C GLN A 5 -20.07 48.17 40.03
N LYS A 6 -21.05 48.93 39.51
CA LYS A 6 -21.64 48.68 38.18
C LYS A 6 -20.64 48.90 37.06
N SER A 7 -19.88 49.99 37.10
CA SER A 7 -18.85 50.27 36.08
C SER A 7 -17.69 49.26 36.14
N ALA A 8 -17.28 48.85 37.35
CA ALA A 8 -16.29 47.80 37.54
C ALA A 8 -16.75 46.44 36.99
N PHE A 9 -18.05 46.14 37.07
CA PHE A 9 -18.61 44.92 36.49
C PHE A 9 -18.68 44.99 34.96
N GLN A 10 -19.18 46.10 34.39
CA GLN A 10 -19.27 46.29 32.94
C GLN A 10 -17.91 46.20 32.25
N SER A 11 -16.87 46.84 32.81
CA SER A 11 -15.50 46.74 32.28
C SER A 11 -14.87 45.35 32.37
N ARG A 12 -15.40 44.46 33.23
CA ARG A 12 -14.99 43.05 33.29
C ARG A 12 -15.70 42.24 32.21
N VAL A 13 -16.99 42.49 31.99
CA VAL A 13 -17.76 41.82 30.93
C VAL A 13 -17.22 42.18 29.55
N GLU A 14 -16.91 43.46 29.30
CA GLU A 14 -16.33 43.90 28.02
C GLU A 14 -14.97 43.25 27.75
N ARG A 15 -14.10 43.12 28.77
CA ARG A 15 -12.82 42.40 28.62
C ARG A 15 -13.00 40.92 28.35
N ILE A 16 -13.99 40.28 28.97
CA ILE A 16 -14.28 38.86 28.74
C ILE A 16 -14.78 38.67 27.30
N ASN A 17 -15.70 39.52 26.83
CA ASN A 17 -16.21 39.48 25.47
C ASN A 17 -15.12 39.79 24.43
N ALA A 18 -14.28 40.79 24.66
CA ALA A 18 -13.16 41.11 23.78
C ALA A 18 -12.16 39.94 23.67
N ARG A 19 -11.83 39.29 24.79
CA ARG A 19 -10.99 38.07 24.79
C ARG A 19 -11.65 36.89 24.08
N ALA A 20 -12.97 36.74 24.21
CA ALA A 20 -13.72 35.69 23.52
C ALA A 20 -13.77 35.95 22.00
N GLU A 21 -13.91 37.20 21.56
CA GLU A 21 -13.84 37.59 20.15
C GLU A 21 -12.44 37.44 19.55
N GLU A 22 -11.39 37.76 20.30
CA GLU A 22 -10.00 37.51 19.86
C GLU A 22 -9.71 36.01 19.75
N ALA A 23 -10.18 35.21 20.70
CA ALA A 23 -10.04 33.74 20.69
C ALA A 23 -10.81 33.09 19.53
N SER A 24 -12.00 33.60 19.18
CA SER A 24 -12.80 33.09 18.06
C SER A 24 -12.22 33.47 16.70
N LYS A 25 -11.60 34.66 16.57
CA LYS A 25 -10.88 35.07 15.35
C LYS A 25 -9.62 34.24 15.10
N GLY A 26 -8.99 33.67 16.14
CA GLY A 26 -7.82 32.81 16.02
C GLY A 26 -8.10 31.36 15.60
N THR A 27 -9.34 30.87 15.73
CA THR A 27 -9.68 29.45 15.55
C THR A 27 -10.22 29.08 14.16
N SER A 28 -10.52 30.04 13.28
CA SER A 28 -11.23 29.78 12.02
C SER A 28 -10.36 29.40 10.81
N ARG A 29 -9.03 29.29 10.93
CA ARG A 29 -8.12 29.16 9.76
C ARG A 29 -7.49 27.78 9.50
N ARG A 30 -7.90 26.70 10.18
CA ARG A 30 -7.21 25.39 10.09
C ARG A 30 -8.08 24.18 9.72
N SER A 31 -9.22 24.39 9.07
CA SER A 31 -10.10 23.28 8.66
C SER A 31 -9.62 22.54 7.40
N GLY A 32 -8.71 23.11 6.60
CA GLY A 32 -8.18 22.47 5.39
C GLY A 32 -7.08 21.44 5.67
N ASP A 33 -6.14 21.75 6.57
CA ASP A 33 -5.04 20.86 6.94
C ASP A 33 -5.51 19.59 7.66
N THR A 34 -6.61 19.67 8.41
CA THR A 34 -7.09 18.54 9.24
C THR A 34 -7.66 17.39 8.42
N ILE A 35 -8.24 17.66 7.24
CA ILE A 35 -8.81 16.61 6.38
C ILE A 35 -7.69 15.85 5.65
N TRP A 36 -6.75 16.58 5.04
CA TRP A 36 -5.60 15.98 4.36
C TRP A 36 -4.70 15.19 5.30
N HIS A 37 -4.51 15.66 6.54
CA HIS A 37 -3.70 14.96 7.53
C HIS A 37 -4.37 13.70 8.11
N ARG A 38 -5.70 13.60 8.02
CA ARG A 38 -6.47 12.40 8.38
C ARG A 38 -6.52 11.37 7.25
N LEU A 39 -6.54 11.84 6.00
CA LEU A 39 -6.53 10.99 4.81
C LEU A 39 -5.13 10.46 4.46
N SER A 40 -4.06 11.17 4.83
CA SER A 40 -2.68 10.77 4.50
C SER A 40 -2.30 9.41 5.07
N TYR A 41 -2.85 9.03 6.23
CA TYR A 41 -2.58 7.73 6.86
C TYR A 41 -3.19 6.56 6.08
N PRO A 42 -4.51 6.46 5.82
CA PRO A 42 -5.06 5.34 5.04
C PRO A 42 -4.54 5.33 3.58
N ILE A 43 -4.28 6.50 2.99
CA ILE A 43 -3.72 6.57 1.63
C ILE A 43 -2.31 5.98 1.58
N SER A 44 -1.48 6.18 2.61
CA SER A 44 -0.13 5.59 2.63
C SER A 44 -0.18 4.07 2.71
N PHE A 45 -1.18 3.48 3.38
CA PHE A 45 -1.40 2.03 3.37
C PHE A 45 -1.78 1.50 2.00
N ILE A 46 -2.70 2.17 1.30
CA ILE A 46 -3.08 1.78 -0.07
C ILE A 46 -1.87 1.90 -1.01
N GLY A 47 -1.12 3.00 -0.91
CA GLY A 47 0.11 3.20 -1.68
C GLY A 47 1.16 2.12 -1.40
N ALA A 48 1.38 1.77 -0.14
CA ALA A 48 2.29 0.68 0.26
C ALA A 48 1.83 -0.66 -0.31
N PHE A 49 0.53 -0.96 -0.20
CA PHE A 49 -0.04 -2.20 -0.70
C PHE A 49 0.16 -2.32 -2.21
N LEU A 50 -0.25 -1.30 -2.98
CA LEU A 50 -0.07 -1.25 -4.43
C LEU A 50 1.40 -1.34 -4.84
N LEU A 51 2.30 -0.75 -4.06
CA LEU A 51 3.73 -0.88 -4.29
C LEU A 51 4.20 -2.33 -4.18
N GLY A 52 3.76 -3.04 -3.14
CA GLY A 52 4.08 -4.46 -2.97
C GLY A 52 3.53 -5.33 -4.09
N VAL A 53 2.28 -5.10 -4.52
CA VAL A 53 1.69 -5.77 -5.69
C VAL A 53 2.52 -5.49 -6.95
N GLY A 54 2.78 -4.21 -7.23
CA GLY A 54 3.53 -3.78 -8.42
C GLY A 54 4.95 -4.34 -8.47
N ALA A 55 5.63 -4.43 -7.33
CA ALA A 55 6.96 -5.02 -7.23
C ALA A 55 6.98 -6.50 -7.68
N VAL A 56 5.95 -7.28 -7.34
CA VAL A 56 5.83 -8.68 -7.77
C VAL A 56 5.58 -8.76 -9.27
N PHE A 57 4.65 -7.96 -9.81
CA PHE A 57 4.37 -7.93 -11.25
C PHE A 57 5.63 -7.56 -12.05
N LEU A 58 6.34 -6.52 -11.61
CA LEU A 58 7.59 -6.10 -12.24
C LEU A 58 8.66 -7.18 -12.15
N SER A 59 8.78 -7.86 -11.00
CA SER A 59 9.72 -8.96 -10.83
C SER A 59 9.43 -10.14 -11.78
N ARG A 60 8.15 -10.52 -11.92
CA ARG A 60 7.73 -11.58 -12.85
C ARG A 60 8.01 -11.20 -14.29
N TYR A 61 7.76 -9.95 -14.66
CA TYR A 61 8.08 -9.43 -15.98
C TYR A 61 9.58 -9.48 -16.27
N ILE A 62 10.42 -8.99 -15.35
CA ILE A 62 11.89 -9.05 -15.50
C ILE A 62 12.37 -10.49 -15.66
N GLN A 63 11.87 -11.41 -14.83
CA GLN A 63 12.24 -12.83 -14.93
C GLN A 63 11.82 -13.42 -16.29
N PHE A 64 10.62 -13.10 -16.77
CA PHE A 64 10.18 -13.54 -18.08
C PHE A 64 11.08 -12.98 -19.19
N GLN A 65 11.45 -11.70 -19.15
CA GLN A 65 12.34 -11.12 -20.16
C GLN A 65 13.77 -11.69 -20.11
N MET A 66 14.25 -12.11 -18.93
CA MET A 66 15.59 -12.66 -18.77
C MET A 66 15.68 -14.17 -19.05
N ILE A 67 14.64 -14.93 -18.72
CA ILE A 67 14.66 -16.41 -18.74
C ILE A 67 13.71 -16.97 -19.81
N GLY A 68 12.66 -16.24 -20.17
CA GLY A 68 11.60 -16.70 -21.07
C GLY A 68 10.62 -17.63 -20.36
N VAL A 69 10.26 -18.72 -21.05
CA VAL A 69 9.46 -19.82 -20.49
C VAL A 69 10.41 -20.86 -19.90
N PRO A 70 10.52 -20.98 -18.57
CA PRO A 70 11.39 -21.98 -17.97
C PRO A 70 10.90 -23.39 -18.33
N GLY A 71 11.77 -24.17 -19.00
CA GLY A 71 11.44 -25.52 -19.47
C GLY A 71 11.31 -26.59 -18.38
N ASP A 72 11.87 -26.33 -17.18
CA ASP A 72 11.59 -27.10 -15.95
C ASP A 72 12.04 -26.32 -14.70
N PRO A 73 11.24 -25.37 -14.19
CA PRO A 73 11.55 -24.70 -12.95
C PRO A 73 11.25 -25.68 -11.82
N LYS A 74 12.29 -26.11 -11.08
CA LYS A 74 12.09 -26.76 -9.77
C LYS A 74 11.10 -25.92 -8.98
N ALA A 75 9.92 -26.46 -8.72
CA ALA A 75 8.83 -25.78 -8.03
C ALA A 75 9.38 -25.10 -6.76
N GLY A 76 9.27 -23.77 -6.69
CA GLY A 76 9.76 -22.95 -5.58
C GLY A 76 10.99 -22.07 -5.88
N SER A 77 11.84 -22.39 -6.86
CA SER A 77 12.99 -21.53 -7.18
C SER A 77 12.56 -20.18 -7.77
N GLN A 78 11.56 -20.19 -8.65
CA GLN A 78 11.02 -18.99 -9.29
C GLN A 78 10.31 -18.07 -8.28
N ASP A 79 9.64 -18.63 -7.28
CA ASP A 79 8.99 -17.85 -6.22
C ASP A 79 10.04 -17.19 -5.31
N LEU A 80 11.10 -17.91 -4.94
CA LEU A 80 12.21 -17.34 -4.17
C LEU A 80 12.90 -16.20 -4.92
N ILE A 81 13.18 -16.38 -6.22
CA ILE A 81 13.76 -15.32 -7.06
C ILE A 81 12.82 -14.10 -7.11
N SER A 82 11.52 -14.34 -7.26
CA SER A 82 10.51 -13.27 -7.28
C SER A 82 10.48 -12.48 -5.97
N ILE A 83 10.53 -13.18 -4.83
CA ILE A 83 10.57 -12.55 -3.51
C ILE A 83 11.84 -11.72 -3.34
N VAL A 84 13.01 -12.25 -3.71
CA VAL A 84 14.29 -11.53 -3.58
C VAL A 84 14.28 -10.25 -4.43
N LEU A 85 13.84 -10.35 -5.69
CA LEU A 85 13.76 -9.20 -6.59
C LEU A 85 12.73 -8.17 -6.12
N ALA A 86 11.55 -8.60 -5.68
CA ALA A 86 10.51 -7.70 -5.19
C ALA A 86 10.93 -7.02 -3.87
N MET A 87 11.61 -7.74 -2.97
CA MET A 87 12.22 -7.16 -1.76
C MET A 87 13.28 -6.11 -2.10
N ALA A 88 14.14 -6.38 -3.09
CA ALA A 88 15.12 -5.41 -3.55
C ALA A 88 14.45 -4.14 -4.10
N ALA A 89 13.37 -4.28 -4.89
CA ALA A 89 12.60 -3.15 -5.40
C ALA A 89 11.95 -2.33 -4.27
N ILE A 90 11.29 -3.00 -3.31
CA ILE A 90 10.67 -2.34 -2.15
C ILE A 90 11.73 -1.62 -1.31
N PHE A 91 12.89 -2.25 -1.09
CA PHE A 91 13.98 -1.64 -0.33
C PHE A 91 14.53 -0.40 -1.02
N LEU A 92 14.77 -0.46 -2.34
CA LEU A 92 15.26 0.67 -3.13
C LEU A 92 14.28 1.86 -3.06
N ILE A 93 12.99 1.58 -3.20
CA ILE A 93 11.94 2.62 -3.13
C ILE A 93 11.83 3.17 -1.70
N SER A 94 11.90 2.31 -0.68
CA SER A 94 11.89 2.74 0.72
C SER A 94 13.10 3.62 1.08
N PHE A 95 14.25 3.31 0.49
CA PHE A 95 15.47 4.12 0.61
C PHE A 95 15.29 5.51 -0.02
N LEU A 96 14.75 5.58 -1.25
CA LEU A 96 14.45 6.85 -1.93
C LEU A 96 13.43 7.72 -1.16
N LEU A 97 12.50 7.09 -0.44
CA LEU A 97 11.48 7.77 0.37
C LEU A 97 11.97 8.14 1.79
N ASN A 98 13.29 8.13 2.04
CA ASN A 98 13.92 8.49 3.31
C ASN A 98 13.47 7.67 4.53
N GLY A 99 13.01 6.42 4.34
CA GLY A 99 12.80 5.43 5.41
C GLY A 99 11.79 5.81 6.51
N ARG A 100 10.97 6.85 6.33
CA ARG A 100 10.20 7.46 7.44
C ARG A 100 8.98 6.65 7.90
N GLN A 101 8.62 5.55 7.25
CA GLN A 101 7.47 4.74 7.66
C GLN A 101 7.78 3.25 7.63
N LYS A 102 8.23 2.71 8.78
CA LYS A 102 8.37 1.25 8.99
C LYS A 102 7.07 0.50 8.70
N GLU A 103 5.93 1.13 8.93
CA GLU A 103 4.59 0.62 8.61
C GLU A 103 4.40 0.46 7.09
N PHE A 104 4.85 1.43 6.30
CA PHE A 104 4.80 1.37 4.84
C PHE A 104 5.58 0.16 4.31
N ALA A 105 6.82 -0.03 4.75
CA ALA A 105 7.64 -1.17 4.32
C ALA A 105 7.01 -2.52 4.70
N ARG A 106 6.40 -2.63 5.90
CA ARG A 106 5.70 -3.85 6.35
C ARG A 106 4.47 -4.13 5.50
N THR A 107 3.64 -3.12 5.22
CA THR A 107 2.46 -3.26 4.37
C THR A 107 2.84 -3.67 2.96
N SER A 108 3.89 -3.06 2.38
CA SER A 108 4.41 -3.46 1.07
C SER A 108 4.91 -4.91 1.07
N ALA A 109 5.62 -5.33 2.12
CA ALA A 109 6.10 -6.71 2.24
C ALA A 109 4.95 -7.72 2.38
N LEU A 110 3.91 -7.40 3.15
CA LEU A 110 2.72 -8.25 3.26
C LEU A 110 1.99 -8.34 1.92
N ALA A 111 1.80 -7.23 1.23
CA ALA A 111 1.18 -7.20 -0.10
C ALA A 111 2.01 -7.99 -1.12
N MET A 112 3.33 -7.85 -1.09
CA MET A 112 4.25 -8.63 -1.92
C MET A 112 4.11 -10.14 -1.66
N MET A 113 4.11 -10.57 -0.40
CA MET A 113 3.97 -11.99 -0.05
C MET A 113 2.62 -12.55 -0.48
N ALA A 114 1.53 -11.84 -0.14
CA ALA A 114 0.18 -12.22 -0.54
C ALA A 114 0.08 -12.32 -2.07
N THR A 115 0.58 -11.32 -2.79
CA THR A 115 0.57 -11.32 -4.27
C THR A 115 1.42 -12.45 -4.81
N THR A 116 2.63 -12.68 -4.31
CA THR A 116 3.52 -13.74 -4.81
C THR A 116 2.84 -15.11 -4.80
N PHE A 117 2.15 -15.45 -3.72
CA PHE A 117 1.52 -16.75 -3.54
C PHE A 117 0.11 -16.88 -4.12
N THR A 118 -0.47 -15.76 -4.59
CA THR A 118 -1.81 -15.74 -5.21
C THR A 118 -1.81 -15.19 -6.62
N PHE A 119 -0.66 -14.79 -7.15
CA PHE A 119 -0.52 -14.18 -8.47
C PHE A 119 -1.09 -15.08 -9.57
N HIS A 120 -0.92 -16.40 -9.45
CA HIS A 120 -1.47 -17.36 -10.41
C HIS A 120 -2.99 -17.28 -10.49
N ASN A 121 -3.70 -16.91 -9.42
CA ASN A 121 -5.15 -16.72 -9.47
C ASN A 121 -5.54 -15.58 -10.42
N ALA A 122 -4.73 -14.53 -10.52
CA ALA A 122 -4.96 -13.45 -11.49
C ALA A 122 -4.76 -13.95 -12.93
N VAL A 123 -3.79 -14.84 -13.15
CA VAL A 123 -3.56 -15.50 -14.45
C VAL A 123 -4.74 -16.41 -14.81
N TRP A 124 -5.28 -17.16 -13.83
CA TRP A 124 -6.48 -17.97 -14.03
C TRP A 124 -7.73 -17.13 -14.34
N ALA A 125 -7.88 -15.97 -13.70
CA ALA A 125 -9.03 -15.10 -13.91
C ALA A 125 -9.00 -14.33 -15.24
N TYR A 126 -7.80 -13.97 -15.72
CA TYR A 126 -7.63 -13.12 -16.90
C TYR A 126 -6.54 -13.64 -17.87
N PRO A 127 -6.61 -14.89 -18.35
CA PRO A 127 -5.55 -15.51 -19.13
C PRO A 127 -5.16 -14.67 -20.35
N ASP A 128 -6.14 -14.22 -21.15
CA ASP A 128 -5.92 -13.43 -22.37
C ASP A 128 -5.10 -12.15 -22.13
N SER A 129 -5.25 -11.52 -20.96
CA SER A 129 -4.47 -10.32 -20.61
C SER A 129 -3.01 -10.66 -20.33
N PHE A 130 -2.76 -11.81 -19.69
CA PHE A 130 -1.40 -12.26 -19.40
C PHE A 130 -0.74 -12.88 -20.64
N GLU A 131 -1.49 -13.50 -21.56
CA GLU A 131 -0.96 -14.01 -22.83
C GLU A 131 -0.39 -12.88 -23.69
N GLN A 132 -1.00 -11.69 -23.69
CA GLN A 132 -0.48 -10.53 -24.41
C GLN A 132 0.85 -10.01 -23.85
N VAL A 133 1.12 -10.23 -22.56
CA VAL A 133 2.32 -9.71 -21.88
C VAL A 133 3.44 -10.76 -21.81
N TYR A 134 3.08 -12.02 -21.56
CA TYR A 134 4.01 -13.12 -21.27
C TYR A 134 3.97 -14.23 -22.34
N GLY A 135 3.08 -14.16 -23.31
CA GLY A 135 2.87 -15.21 -24.30
C GLY A 135 2.02 -16.39 -23.79
N PRO A 136 1.42 -17.17 -24.71
CA PRO A 136 0.53 -18.28 -24.38
C PRO A 136 1.25 -19.41 -23.63
N ASP A 137 2.46 -19.78 -24.05
CA ASP A 137 3.23 -20.86 -23.44
C ASP A 137 3.53 -20.62 -21.95
N TRP A 138 3.77 -19.36 -21.57
CA TRP A 138 4.01 -19.00 -20.17
C TRP A 138 2.74 -19.12 -19.33
N VAL A 139 1.60 -18.66 -19.85
CA VAL A 139 0.31 -18.78 -19.18
C VAL A 139 -0.07 -20.24 -19.00
N GLU A 140 0.13 -21.06 -20.04
CA GLU A 140 -0.07 -22.50 -19.98
C GLU A 140 0.84 -23.15 -18.92
N MET A 141 2.12 -22.80 -18.88
CA MET A 141 3.04 -23.27 -17.84
C MET A 141 2.54 -22.91 -16.44
N VAL A 142 2.09 -21.67 -16.20
CA VAL A 142 1.54 -21.27 -14.89
C VAL A 142 0.33 -22.12 -14.53
N LYS A 143 -0.60 -22.33 -15.46
CA LYS A 143 -1.81 -23.14 -15.23
C LYS A 143 -1.50 -24.63 -15.04
N ASN A 144 -0.49 -25.16 -15.71
CA ASN A 144 -0.06 -26.55 -15.56
C ASN A 144 0.60 -26.83 -14.20
N GLN A 145 1.11 -25.78 -13.53
CA GLN A 145 1.77 -25.91 -12.23
C GLN A 145 0.94 -25.41 -11.06
N THR A 146 -0.22 -24.79 -11.30
CA THR A 146 -1.03 -24.13 -10.26
C THR A 146 -2.50 -24.47 -10.40
N GLU A 147 -3.26 -24.30 -9.31
CA GLU A 147 -4.71 -24.49 -9.31
C GLU A 147 -5.41 -23.14 -9.12
N PRO A 148 -6.57 -22.92 -9.75
CA PRO A 148 -7.37 -21.72 -9.50
C PRO A 148 -7.88 -21.71 -8.05
N SER A 149 -8.17 -20.53 -7.51
CA SER A 149 -8.69 -20.36 -6.14
C SER A 149 -7.83 -21.08 -5.09
N SER A 150 -6.51 -20.85 -5.15
CA SER A 150 -5.56 -21.47 -4.22
C SER A 150 -4.46 -20.51 -3.78
N ILE A 151 -3.81 -20.83 -2.66
CA ILE A 151 -2.51 -20.27 -2.28
C ILE A 151 -1.44 -21.30 -2.63
N ARG A 152 -0.42 -20.87 -3.37
CA ARG A 152 0.75 -21.71 -3.64
C ARG A 152 1.95 -21.21 -2.84
N LEU A 153 2.36 -21.98 -1.84
CA LEU A 153 3.57 -21.76 -1.05
C LEU A 153 4.67 -22.67 -1.60
N PHE A 154 5.44 -22.17 -2.57
CA PHE A 154 6.49 -22.93 -3.25
C PHE A 154 5.93 -24.18 -3.96
N SER A 155 6.04 -25.35 -3.34
CA SER A 155 5.53 -26.63 -3.84
C SER A 155 4.25 -27.10 -3.15
N ILE A 156 3.78 -26.38 -2.13
CA ILE A 156 2.56 -26.72 -1.39
C ILE A 156 1.41 -25.88 -1.95
N VAL A 157 0.32 -26.53 -2.34
CA VAL A 157 -0.91 -25.88 -2.79
C VAL A 157 -1.99 -26.04 -1.73
N ILE A 158 -2.63 -24.94 -1.37
CA ILE A 158 -3.75 -24.89 -0.43
C ILE A 158 -4.95 -24.35 -1.20
N ALA A 159 -5.89 -25.23 -1.56
CA ALA A 159 -7.12 -24.86 -2.25
C ALA A 159 -8.13 -24.22 -1.27
N PHE A 160 -8.96 -23.32 -1.78
CA PHE A 160 -10.10 -22.75 -1.09
C PHE A 160 -11.38 -23.45 -1.54
N ASN A 161 -11.60 -24.65 -1.04
CA ASN A 161 -12.81 -25.45 -1.27
C ASN A 161 -14.00 -25.00 -0.42
#